data_AF-A0AAD8Y4U2-F1
#
_entry.id   AF-A0AAD8Y4U2-F1
#
_cell.length_a   1.000
_cell.length_b   1.000
_cell.length_c   1.000
_cell.angle_alpha   90.00
_cell.angle_beta   90.00
_cell.angle_gamma   90.00
#
_symmetry.space_group_name_H-M   'P 1'
#
loop_
_entity.id
_entity.type
_entity.pdbx_description
1 polymer ?
#
loop_
_entity_poly.entity_id
_entity_poly.type
_entity_poly.pdbx_seq_one_letter_code
_entity_poly.pdbx_strand_id
1 'polypeptide(L)'
;MDEEHKSNDQPAESSSSADDKQQNASPSTNKSINDYYGHKIGFFQTLSLVLNALLMVYAQVGQSGIVLTSLNPDLLIPRFQSTSKNNATEGKCNEQDQEIWIQDGGNASLAPHVDYCARSYNGGCFINATCVEDCFQDLYGYSSNCTSCVAPISPCGIESGCAFLCIADGTAPACIECLRPCINEFHACAGLPAEEFAVENQTTVAVAAAAVDSNTCNNYDSSEVENWYTVYNLTYGKSIADAWNGGAKFLAVVIVLFSGIWPYVKNIILVIVWYMPMTVKVQTSILLWLSRLSKYTLVDVFAVIGVIVGVQLQLNLGGLEVITRAEPRFGIIAFFLATLWEFIQIELIKVMHERKVFGGEVANSQIGGERLFFARLWIPVLMLLATIVLYIVGAMSEFIYIESSNGSGGMCLKSYNLVSIGNALVNELSLTGNISPGQTWFLYLVYVLLILAFPVLTHTMQIVFIIARSQSKTLKKLIKWASAISCFASVEVLLIGTFAVESKFEEFIKSIAGDENADLVDIKSGLGSGFYILIPYCFVGSFLQMSLLVRRDVTAGPAVDSSSEEDLEDVNNDIAGKGSPTEVLNIEVGSDDVETKNVVEMRIQE
;
A
#
# COMPACT_ATOMS: atom_id res chain seq x y z
N MET A 1 -35.19 80.94 19.13
CA MET A 1 -34.48 81.27 20.38
C MET A 1 -33.26 80.39 20.42
N ASP A 2 -32.14 81.09 20.43
CA ASP A 2 -30.77 80.68 20.73
C ASP A 2 -29.97 80.03 19.59
N GLU A 3 -29.53 80.95 18.74
CA GLU A 3 -28.26 80.95 18.02
C GLU A 3 -27.08 80.65 18.94
N GLU A 4 -26.13 79.84 18.48
CA GLU A 4 -24.75 79.94 18.98
C GLU A 4 -23.76 79.91 17.80
N HIS A 5 -23.23 81.09 17.54
CA HIS A 5 -22.10 81.37 16.67
C HIS A 5 -20.82 80.73 17.22
N LYS A 6 -20.09 80.02 16.37
CA LYS A 6 -18.66 79.77 16.62
C LYS A 6 -17.86 79.94 15.33
N SER A 7 -17.25 81.12 15.21
CA SER A 7 -16.13 81.39 14.32
C SER A 7 -14.89 80.68 14.85
N ASN A 8 -14.09 80.08 13.97
CA ASN A 8 -12.65 79.98 14.19
C ASN A 8 -11.92 79.81 12.86
N ASP A 9 -11.20 80.89 12.54
CA ASP A 9 -9.97 81.03 11.77
C ASP A 9 -9.34 79.77 11.14
N GLN A 10 -9.29 79.77 9.81
CA GLN A 10 -8.34 79.00 9.02
C GLN A 10 -7.02 79.77 8.89
N PRO A 11 -5.86 79.21 9.28
CA PRO A 11 -4.59 79.63 8.74
C PRO A 11 -4.40 79.00 7.36
N ALA A 12 -4.06 79.84 6.38
CA ALA A 12 -3.57 79.41 5.08
C ALA A 12 -2.26 78.63 5.26
N GLU A 13 -2.33 77.30 5.13
CA GLU A 13 -1.14 76.47 5.00
C GLU A 13 -0.74 76.36 3.54
N SER A 14 0.50 76.79 3.34
CA SER A 14 1.28 76.83 2.12
C SER A 14 1.26 75.50 1.35
N SER A 15 0.95 75.62 0.06
CA SER A 15 1.30 74.66 -0.98
C SER A 15 2.82 74.41 -0.99
N SER A 16 3.29 73.42 -0.25
CA SER A 16 4.60 72.82 -0.51
C SER A 16 4.39 71.73 -1.56
N SER A 17 4.93 71.99 -2.74
CA SER A 17 5.15 71.00 -3.78
C SER A 17 6.10 69.94 -3.23
N ALA A 18 5.54 68.94 -2.55
CA ALA A 18 6.24 67.70 -2.28
C ALA A 18 6.44 67.01 -3.63
N ASP A 19 7.68 67.05 -4.10
CA ASP A 19 8.21 66.15 -5.12
C ASP A 19 7.77 64.72 -4.78
N ASP A 20 6.68 64.27 -5.39
CA ASP A 20 6.36 62.86 -5.59
C ASP A 20 7.40 62.32 -6.59
N LYS A 21 8.67 62.23 -6.13
CA LYS A 21 9.65 61.30 -6.66
C LYS A 21 9.10 59.91 -6.36
N GLN A 22 8.16 59.51 -7.19
CA GLN A 22 7.74 58.14 -7.41
C GLN A 22 9.02 57.39 -7.78
N GLN A 23 9.70 56.90 -6.75
CA GLN A 23 10.88 56.07 -6.87
C GLN A 23 10.44 54.87 -7.71
N ASN A 24 10.83 54.89 -8.98
CA ASN A 24 10.99 53.72 -9.82
C ASN A 24 12.04 52.81 -9.15
N ALA A 25 11.68 52.24 -8.00
CA ALA A 25 12.49 51.30 -7.27
C ALA A 25 12.57 50.05 -8.13
N SER A 26 13.73 49.83 -8.74
CA SER A 26 14.01 48.67 -9.58
C SER A 26 13.51 47.38 -8.89
N PRO A 27 12.67 46.60 -9.57
CA PRO A 27 12.00 45.44 -8.99
C PRO A 27 12.96 44.25 -8.98
N SER A 28 13.89 44.20 -8.02
CA SER A 28 14.80 43.04 -7.91
C SER A 28 15.23 42.69 -6.48
N THR A 29 14.57 43.23 -5.45
CA THR A 29 14.88 42.77 -4.09
C THR A 29 14.24 41.40 -3.86
N ASN A 30 15.10 40.38 -3.75
CA ASN A 30 14.73 39.03 -3.35
C ASN A 30 14.10 39.08 -1.94
N LYS A 31 12.77 39.10 -1.87
CA LYS A 31 12.01 39.04 -0.60
C LYS A 31 11.44 37.63 -0.43
N SER A 32 11.45 37.13 0.81
CA SER A 32 10.85 35.83 1.13
C SER A 32 9.31 35.91 1.14
N ILE A 33 8.60 34.78 1.05
CA ILE A 33 7.13 34.78 1.18
C ILE A 33 6.72 35.32 2.55
N ASN A 34 7.46 34.98 3.59
CA ASN A 34 7.22 35.43 4.95
C ASN A 34 7.24 36.97 5.08
N ASP A 35 8.13 37.65 4.35
CA ASP A 35 8.23 39.12 4.35
C ASP A 35 6.95 39.79 3.82
N TYR A 36 6.21 39.12 2.92
CA TYR A 36 4.98 39.66 2.35
C TYR A 36 3.76 39.52 3.25
N TYR A 37 3.71 38.50 4.11
CA TYR A 37 2.54 38.14 4.89
C TYR A 37 2.70 38.43 6.40
N GLY A 38 3.91 38.74 6.83
CA GLY A 38 4.21 39.13 8.20
C GLY A 38 4.32 37.96 9.16
N HIS A 39 4.93 38.23 10.31
CA HIS A 39 5.35 37.21 11.27
C HIS A 39 4.22 36.32 11.82
N LYS A 40 2.98 36.84 11.93
CA LYS A 40 1.85 36.06 12.46
C LYS A 40 1.46 34.90 11.54
N ILE A 41 1.36 35.15 10.24
CA ILE A 41 1.01 34.12 9.26
C ILE A 41 2.15 33.10 9.14
N GLY A 42 3.39 33.58 9.15
CA GLY A 42 4.56 32.70 9.19
C GLY A 42 4.59 31.77 10.40
N PHE A 43 4.24 32.27 11.59
CA PHE A 43 4.13 31.44 12.79
C PHE A 43 3.10 30.32 12.64
N PHE A 44 1.88 30.64 12.15
CA PHE A 44 0.84 29.62 11.94
C PHE A 44 1.25 28.59 10.88
N GLN A 45 1.90 29.02 9.81
CA GLN A 45 2.39 28.11 8.77
C GLN A 45 3.44 27.14 9.33
N THR A 46 4.40 27.65 10.10
CA THR A 46 5.45 26.81 10.71
C THR A 46 4.90 25.88 11.77
N LEU A 47 4.00 26.36 12.63
CA LEU A 47 3.29 25.51 13.58
C LEU A 47 2.54 24.39 12.86
N SER A 48 1.90 24.71 11.75
CA SER A 48 1.16 23.75 10.94
C SER A 48 2.08 22.70 10.29
N LEU A 49 3.28 23.09 9.83
CA LEU A 49 4.29 22.16 9.30
C LEU A 49 4.85 21.25 10.40
N VAL A 50 5.09 21.79 11.60
CA VAL A 50 5.56 21.00 12.76
C VAL A 50 4.51 19.99 13.20
N LEU A 51 3.24 20.40 13.33
CA LEU A 51 2.14 19.49 13.67
C LEU A 51 1.98 18.38 12.61
N ASN A 52 2.17 18.71 11.33
CA ASN A 52 2.15 17.74 10.25
C ASN A 52 3.28 16.71 10.39
N ALA A 53 4.51 17.16 10.66
CA ALA A 53 5.65 16.28 10.89
C ALA A 53 5.44 15.37 12.12
N LEU A 54 4.86 15.89 13.21
CA LEU A 54 4.50 15.08 14.38
C LEU A 54 3.44 14.01 14.05
N LEU A 55 2.45 14.34 13.21
CA LEU A 55 1.44 13.39 12.75
C LEU A 55 2.05 12.28 11.88
N MET A 56 3.05 12.60 11.05
CA MET A 56 3.81 11.61 10.27
C MET A 56 4.64 10.69 11.18
N VAL A 57 5.33 11.23 12.19
CA VAL A 57 6.06 10.42 13.17
C VAL A 57 5.10 9.50 13.93
N TYR A 58 3.95 10.03 14.35
CA TYR A 58 2.91 9.23 14.99
C TYR A 58 2.44 8.09 14.09
N ALA A 59 2.23 8.35 12.79
CA ALA A 59 1.84 7.32 11.84
C ALA A 59 2.90 6.23 11.65
N GLN A 60 4.18 6.60 11.64
CA GLN A 60 5.31 5.65 11.50
C GLN A 60 5.52 4.79 12.75
N VAL A 61 5.28 5.34 13.94
CA VAL A 61 5.34 4.58 15.20
C VAL A 61 4.05 3.78 15.44
N GLY A 62 2.93 4.25 14.90
CA GLY A 62 1.63 3.62 15.01
C GLY A 62 1.52 2.32 14.22
N GLN A 63 0.57 1.48 14.63
CA GLN A 63 0.15 0.32 13.83
C GLN A 63 -0.64 0.83 12.62
N SER A 64 -0.25 0.38 11.43
CA SER A 64 -0.90 0.71 10.16
C SER A 64 -1.96 -0.31 9.76
N GLY A 65 -1.76 -1.56 10.19
CA GLY A 65 -2.73 -2.64 10.02
C GLY A 65 -2.48 -3.81 10.96
N ILE A 66 -3.41 -4.75 10.98
CA ILE A 66 -3.30 -6.03 11.67
C ILE A 66 -3.78 -7.12 10.73
N VAL A 67 -3.13 -8.27 10.74
CA VAL A 67 -3.59 -9.48 10.05
C VAL A 67 -4.09 -10.44 11.12
N LEU A 68 -5.35 -10.81 10.98
CA LEU A 68 -6.08 -11.75 11.80
C LEU A 68 -6.23 -13.07 11.05
N THR A 69 -6.25 -14.17 11.79
CA THR A 69 -6.58 -15.51 11.29
C THR A 69 -7.69 -16.12 12.14
N SER A 70 -8.51 -16.99 11.55
CA SER A 70 -9.44 -17.85 12.29
C SER A 70 -8.73 -18.97 13.06
N LEU A 71 -7.50 -19.31 12.68
CA LEU A 71 -6.76 -20.44 13.26
C LEU A 71 -5.99 -20.03 14.51
N ASN A 72 -6.22 -20.73 15.63
CA ASN A 72 -5.48 -20.44 16.85
C ASN A 72 -3.98 -20.72 16.65
N PRO A 73 -3.09 -19.70 16.73
CA PRO A 73 -1.66 -19.90 16.53
C PRO A 73 -1.04 -20.83 17.58
N ASP A 74 -1.65 -20.95 18.78
CA ASP A 74 -1.17 -21.85 19.83
C ASP A 74 -1.36 -23.34 19.46
N LEU A 75 -2.27 -23.64 18.52
CA LEU A 75 -2.47 -24.99 17.99
C LEU A 75 -1.53 -25.31 16.81
N LEU A 76 -0.92 -24.28 16.21
CA LEU A 76 0.01 -24.39 15.08
C LEU A 76 1.47 -24.48 15.48
N ILE A 77 1.80 -24.45 16.77
CA ILE A 77 3.15 -24.75 17.23
C ILE A 77 3.23 -26.27 17.49
N PRO A 78 3.74 -27.09 16.55
CA PRO A 78 4.27 -28.36 16.96
C PRO A 78 5.44 -28.03 17.89
N ARG A 79 5.38 -28.46 19.15
CA ARG A 79 6.59 -28.55 19.98
C ARG A 79 7.51 -29.64 19.39
N PHE A 80 8.12 -29.36 18.24
CA PHE A 80 9.41 -29.97 17.88
C PHE A 80 10.51 -29.26 18.67
N GLN A 81 10.49 -29.44 20.00
CA GLN A 81 11.75 -29.44 20.74
C GLN A 81 12.25 -30.88 20.74
N SER A 82 12.98 -31.19 19.68
CA SER A 82 13.95 -32.27 19.67
C SER A 82 15.02 -31.99 20.73
N THR A 83 14.74 -32.33 21.99
CA THR A 83 15.80 -32.85 22.87
C THR A 83 15.97 -34.33 22.56
N SER A 84 16.48 -34.62 21.35
CA SER A 84 17.28 -35.82 21.15
C SER A 84 18.62 -35.58 21.86
N LYS A 85 18.62 -35.82 23.17
CA LYS A 85 19.77 -36.44 23.81
C LYS A 85 19.43 -37.90 23.97
N ASN A 86 19.90 -38.67 23.00
CA ASN A 86 20.26 -40.07 23.10
C ASN A 86 20.38 -40.53 24.56
N ASN A 87 19.35 -41.22 25.01
CA ASN A 87 19.49 -42.45 25.78
C ASN A 87 18.29 -43.29 25.38
N ALA A 88 18.51 -44.16 24.40
CA ALA A 88 17.66 -45.31 24.17
C ALA A 88 17.46 -46.02 25.51
N THR A 89 16.30 -45.75 26.12
CA THR A 89 15.67 -46.72 26.99
C THR A 89 14.80 -47.50 26.02
N GLU A 90 15.21 -48.72 25.71
CA GLU A 90 14.40 -49.68 24.95
C GLU A 90 13.00 -49.68 25.57
N GLY A 91 11.99 -49.31 24.78
CA GLY A 91 10.60 -49.43 25.21
C GLY A 91 10.22 -50.89 25.42
N LYS A 92 9.07 -51.14 26.05
CA LYS A 92 8.63 -52.51 26.34
C LYS A 92 8.14 -53.27 25.11
N CYS A 93 7.82 -52.59 24.01
CA CYS A 93 7.41 -53.22 22.77
C CYS A 93 8.64 -53.73 22.01
N ASN A 94 8.56 -54.95 21.49
CA ASN A 94 9.64 -55.56 20.72
C ASN A 94 9.55 -55.21 19.23
N GLU A 95 10.48 -55.70 18.40
CA GLU A 95 10.49 -55.43 16.95
C GLU A 95 9.20 -55.92 16.26
N GLN A 96 8.62 -57.05 16.69
CA GLN A 96 7.36 -57.55 16.15
C GLN A 96 6.19 -56.60 16.45
N ASP A 97 6.13 -56.06 17.67
CA ASP A 97 5.12 -55.06 18.06
C ASP A 97 5.25 -53.77 17.23
N GLN A 98 6.48 -53.39 16.90
CA GLN A 98 6.76 -52.22 16.07
C GLN A 98 6.32 -52.44 14.62
N GLU A 99 6.52 -53.63 14.06
CA GLU A 99 5.99 -53.98 12.73
C GLU A 99 4.46 -53.95 12.70
N ILE A 100 3.80 -54.53 13.71
CA ILE A 100 2.33 -54.48 13.85
C ILE A 100 1.86 -53.03 13.96
N TRP A 101 2.51 -52.22 14.80
CA TRP A 101 2.19 -50.79 14.96
C TRP A 101 2.26 -50.03 13.63
N ILE A 102 3.34 -50.22 12.85
CA ILE A 102 3.49 -49.56 11.55
C ILE A 102 2.44 -50.07 10.55
N GLN A 103 2.20 -51.38 10.53
CA GLN A 103 1.25 -52.01 9.62
C GLN A 103 -0.19 -51.56 9.87
N ASP A 104 -0.57 -51.37 11.13
CA ASP A 104 -1.92 -51.00 11.54
C ASP A 104 -2.19 -49.50 11.50
N GLY A 105 -1.33 -48.69 10.89
CA GLY A 105 -1.53 -47.24 10.75
C GLY A 105 -1.00 -46.40 11.92
N GLY A 106 -0.17 -47.00 12.77
CA GLY A 106 0.56 -46.32 13.84
C GLY A 106 -0.34 -45.62 14.85
N ASN A 107 -0.03 -44.36 15.14
CA ASN A 107 -0.76 -43.60 16.16
C ASN A 107 -2.25 -43.41 15.85
N ALA A 108 -2.61 -43.38 14.56
CA ALA A 108 -4.00 -43.16 14.13
C ALA A 108 -4.93 -44.32 14.51
N SER A 109 -4.42 -45.56 14.64
CA SER A 109 -5.25 -46.73 14.99
C SER A 109 -5.35 -46.98 16.49
N LEU A 110 -4.52 -46.34 17.31
CA LEU A 110 -4.55 -46.51 18.75
C LEU A 110 -5.90 -46.14 19.36
N ALA A 111 -6.45 -44.96 19.04
CA ALA A 111 -7.72 -44.51 19.60
C ALA A 111 -8.91 -45.42 19.19
N PRO A 112 -9.09 -45.80 17.91
CA PRO A 112 -10.08 -46.80 17.51
C PRO A 112 -9.92 -48.15 18.21
N HIS A 113 -8.69 -48.65 18.37
CA HIS A 113 -8.44 -49.94 19.01
C HIS A 113 -8.77 -49.89 20.51
N VAL A 114 -8.38 -48.82 21.20
CA VAL A 114 -8.71 -48.61 22.62
C VAL A 114 -10.23 -48.48 22.81
N ASP A 115 -10.92 -47.71 21.97
CA ASP A 115 -12.38 -47.54 22.06
C ASP A 115 -13.11 -48.88 21.83
N TYR A 116 -12.70 -49.64 20.82
CA TYR A 116 -13.25 -50.97 20.55
C TYR A 116 -13.05 -51.92 21.73
N CYS A 117 -11.85 -51.99 22.30
CA CYS A 117 -11.57 -52.84 23.46
C CYS A 117 -12.38 -52.40 24.69
N ALA A 118 -12.51 -51.11 24.93
CA ALA A 118 -13.28 -50.58 26.05
C ALA A 118 -14.78 -50.92 25.95
N ARG A 119 -15.37 -50.90 24.76
CA ARG A 119 -16.83 -50.99 24.58
C ARG A 119 -17.35 -52.33 24.06
N SER A 120 -16.59 -52.97 23.19
CA SER A 120 -17.12 -54.05 22.34
C SER A 120 -16.50 -55.41 22.65
N TYR A 121 -15.23 -55.45 23.07
CA TYR A 121 -14.54 -56.71 23.34
C TYR A 121 -15.15 -57.48 24.52
N ASN A 122 -15.62 -58.70 24.28
CA ASN A 122 -16.25 -59.58 25.29
C ASN A 122 -17.34 -58.90 26.14
N GLY A 123 -18.10 -57.97 25.55
CA GLY A 123 -19.15 -57.21 26.25
C GLY A 123 -18.68 -55.91 26.90
N GLY A 124 -17.43 -55.49 26.62
CA GLY A 124 -16.83 -54.21 27.01
C GLY A 124 -15.90 -54.33 28.22
N CYS A 125 -14.63 -53.95 28.03
CA CYS A 125 -13.63 -53.95 29.11
C CYS A 125 -13.74 -52.74 30.05
N PHE A 126 -14.34 -51.64 29.60
CA PHE A 126 -14.37 -50.34 30.28
C PHE A 126 -12.98 -49.90 30.76
N ILE A 127 -12.66 -50.11 32.05
CA ILE A 127 -11.38 -49.71 32.68
C ILE A 127 -10.57 -50.90 33.21
N ASN A 128 -10.98 -52.13 32.90
CA ASN A 128 -10.25 -53.32 33.34
C ASN A 128 -9.00 -53.50 32.48
N ALA A 129 -7.84 -53.15 33.06
CA ALA A 129 -6.54 -53.22 32.39
C ALA A 129 -6.24 -54.60 31.80
N THR A 130 -6.48 -55.69 32.54
CA THR A 130 -6.25 -57.06 32.05
C THR A 130 -7.13 -57.38 30.84
N CYS A 131 -8.40 -56.96 30.85
CA CYS A 131 -9.29 -57.15 29.70
C CYS A 131 -8.82 -56.38 28.46
N VAL A 132 -8.29 -55.16 28.63
CA VAL A 132 -7.74 -54.36 27.53
C VAL A 132 -6.44 -54.98 27.01
N GLU A 133 -5.58 -55.49 27.89
CA GLU A 133 -4.36 -56.22 27.50
C GLU A 133 -4.71 -57.46 26.68
N ASP A 134 -5.65 -58.28 27.17
CA ASP A 134 -6.13 -59.48 26.47
C ASP A 134 -6.73 -59.11 25.11
N CYS A 135 -7.52 -58.03 25.04
CA CYS A 135 -8.08 -57.53 23.78
C CYS A 135 -7.00 -57.22 22.74
N PHE A 136 -5.95 -56.49 23.13
CA PHE A 136 -4.87 -56.14 22.19
C PHE A 136 -4.01 -57.33 21.80
N GLN A 137 -3.80 -58.29 22.71
CA GLN A 137 -3.10 -59.53 22.41
C GLN A 137 -3.91 -60.42 21.46
N ASP A 138 -5.20 -60.59 21.73
CA ASP A 138 -6.06 -61.53 21.00
C ASP A 138 -6.47 -61.02 19.62
N LEU A 139 -6.72 -59.71 19.47
CA LEU A 139 -7.22 -59.13 18.21
C LEU A 139 -6.13 -58.55 17.32
N TYR A 140 -5.14 -57.90 17.90
CA TYR A 140 -4.11 -57.16 17.14
C TYR A 140 -2.73 -57.84 17.24
N GLY A 141 -2.56 -58.88 18.07
CA GLY A 141 -1.35 -59.70 18.09
C GLY A 141 -0.15 -59.06 18.79
N TYR A 142 -0.35 -57.96 19.52
CA TYR A 142 0.72 -57.34 20.31
C TYR A 142 1.20 -58.27 21.44
N SER A 143 2.46 -58.13 21.84
CA SER A 143 3.05 -58.86 22.95
C SER A 143 2.46 -58.42 24.31
N SER A 144 2.50 -59.32 25.29
CA SER A 144 2.08 -59.01 26.66
C SER A 144 2.85 -57.83 27.28
N ASN A 145 4.13 -57.66 26.90
CA ASN A 145 4.95 -56.56 27.40
C ASN A 145 4.52 -55.22 26.82
N CYS A 146 4.20 -55.18 25.52
CA CYS A 146 3.72 -53.97 24.84
C CYS A 146 2.32 -53.57 25.29
N THR A 147 1.40 -54.53 25.38
CA THR A 147 0.02 -54.27 25.80
C THR A 147 -0.11 -53.76 27.24
N SER A 148 0.85 -54.12 28.12
CA SER A 148 0.94 -53.54 29.47
C SER A 148 1.12 -52.01 29.49
N CYS A 149 1.56 -51.41 28.37
CA CYS A 149 1.65 -49.95 28.21
C CYS A 149 0.34 -49.32 27.72
N VAL A 150 -0.53 -50.08 27.05
CA VAL A 150 -1.82 -49.61 26.52
C VAL A 150 -2.90 -49.61 27.59
N ALA A 151 -2.89 -50.63 28.46
CA ALA A 151 -3.88 -50.84 29.51
C ALA A 151 -4.16 -49.60 30.39
N PRO A 152 -3.15 -48.80 30.78
CA PRO A 152 -3.34 -47.61 31.62
C PRO A 152 -4.04 -46.42 30.95
N ILE A 153 -4.21 -46.42 29.62
CA ILE A 153 -4.81 -45.27 28.90
C ILE A 153 -6.24 -45.01 29.39
N SER A 154 -7.04 -46.06 29.54
CA SER A 154 -8.44 -45.95 29.99
C SER A 154 -8.58 -45.38 31.42
N PRO A 155 -7.90 -45.92 32.46
CA PRO A 155 -7.96 -45.32 33.79
C PRO A 155 -7.34 -43.92 33.86
N CYS A 156 -6.25 -43.65 33.12
CA CYS A 156 -5.66 -42.31 33.02
C CYS A 156 -6.66 -41.27 32.50
N GLY A 157 -7.48 -41.64 31.51
CA GLY A 157 -8.54 -40.77 30.99
C GLY A 157 -9.60 -40.42 32.03
N ILE A 158 -9.91 -41.33 32.97
CA ILE A 158 -10.83 -41.03 34.08
C ILE A 158 -10.19 -40.10 35.09
N GLU A 159 -8.95 -40.36 35.49
CA GLU A 159 -8.21 -39.55 36.46
C GLU A 159 -7.99 -38.12 35.96
N SER A 160 -7.76 -37.96 34.65
CA SER A 160 -7.60 -36.67 33.98
C SER A 160 -8.92 -35.94 33.70
N GLY A 161 -10.07 -36.52 34.06
CA GLY A 161 -11.39 -35.91 33.85
C GLY A 161 -11.91 -36.00 32.41
N CYS A 162 -11.29 -36.79 31.54
CA CYS A 162 -11.67 -36.97 30.13
C CYS A 162 -12.84 -37.95 29.93
N ALA A 163 -13.24 -38.69 30.97
CA ALA A 163 -14.27 -39.73 30.91
C ALA A 163 -15.57 -39.25 30.22
N PHE A 164 -16.04 -38.05 30.53
CA PHE A 164 -17.30 -37.53 29.98
C PHE A 164 -17.20 -37.17 28.49
N LEU A 165 -16.04 -36.69 28.03
CA LEU A 165 -15.81 -36.39 26.61
C LEU A 165 -15.69 -37.66 25.78
N CYS A 166 -15.10 -38.70 26.38
CA CYS A 166 -14.83 -39.97 25.71
C CYS A 166 -15.98 -40.99 25.82
N ILE A 167 -17.00 -40.77 26.67
CA ILE A 167 -18.05 -41.78 26.92
C ILE A 167 -18.98 -41.99 25.72
N ALA A 168 -19.16 -41.00 24.84
CA ALA A 168 -19.99 -41.14 23.65
C ALA A 168 -19.22 -41.78 22.49
N ASP A 169 -18.00 -41.31 22.25
CA ASP A 169 -17.13 -41.74 21.16
C ASP A 169 -15.67 -41.51 21.56
N GLY A 170 -14.90 -42.58 21.76
CA GLY A 170 -13.48 -42.51 22.13
C GLY A 170 -12.57 -42.07 20.98
N THR A 171 -13.10 -42.01 19.75
CA THR A 171 -12.36 -41.56 18.56
C THR A 171 -12.62 -40.09 18.22
N ALA A 172 -13.53 -39.43 18.95
CA ALA A 172 -13.82 -38.02 18.73
C ALA A 172 -12.56 -37.15 18.97
N PRO A 173 -12.29 -36.13 18.14
CA PRO A 173 -11.09 -35.28 18.27
C PRO A 173 -10.95 -34.65 19.66
N ALA A 174 -12.06 -34.25 20.30
CA ALA A 174 -12.06 -33.71 21.65
C ALA A 174 -11.66 -34.74 22.73
N CYS A 175 -11.99 -36.02 22.54
CA CYS A 175 -11.55 -37.10 23.42
C CYS A 175 -10.06 -37.36 23.25
N ILE A 176 -9.59 -37.49 22.01
CA ILE A 176 -8.16 -37.71 21.68
C ILE A 176 -7.29 -36.58 22.23
N GLU A 177 -7.75 -35.33 22.05
CA GLU A 177 -7.10 -34.14 22.60
C GLU A 177 -6.97 -34.20 24.13
N CYS A 178 -8.05 -34.59 24.81
CA CYS A 178 -8.06 -34.72 26.27
C CYS A 178 -7.14 -35.85 26.75
N LEU A 179 -7.08 -36.98 26.02
CA LEU A 179 -6.26 -38.14 26.33
C LEU A 179 -4.76 -37.98 26.00
N ARG A 180 -4.36 -36.86 25.41
CA ARG A 180 -2.96 -36.63 24.99
C ARG A 180 -1.91 -36.92 26.08
N PRO A 181 -2.08 -36.53 27.37
CA PRO A 181 -1.12 -36.88 28.40
C PRO A 181 -0.97 -38.40 28.59
N CYS A 182 -2.07 -39.14 28.52
CA CYS A 182 -2.09 -40.59 28.65
C CYS A 182 -1.43 -41.28 27.45
N ILE A 183 -1.65 -40.76 26.24
CA ILE A 183 -1.03 -41.28 25.01
C ILE A 183 0.49 -41.05 25.02
N ASN A 184 0.96 -39.92 25.58
CA ASN A 184 2.39 -39.66 25.73
C ASN A 184 3.06 -40.64 26.71
N GLU A 185 2.39 -40.99 27.82
CA GLU A 185 2.88 -42.01 28.74
C GLU A 185 2.94 -43.40 28.08
N PHE A 186 1.95 -43.72 27.24
CA PHE A 186 1.98 -44.92 26.41
C PHE A 186 3.22 -44.93 25.51
N HIS A 187 3.50 -43.88 24.74
CA HIS A 187 4.69 -43.83 23.87
C HIS A 187 6.00 -43.97 24.65
N ALA A 188 6.10 -43.32 25.82
CA ALA A 188 7.26 -43.43 26.69
C ALA A 188 7.46 -44.86 27.24
N CYS A 189 6.37 -45.57 27.53
CA CYS A 189 6.41 -46.96 27.99
C CYS A 189 6.69 -47.95 26.85
N ALA A 190 6.01 -47.75 25.72
CA ALA A 190 6.02 -48.65 24.57
C ALA A 190 7.33 -48.55 23.77
N GLY A 191 7.89 -47.35 23.64
CA GLY A 191 8.99 -47.06 22.72
C GLY A 191 8.55 -47.04 21.25
N LEU A 192 7.24 -47.04 20.98
CA LEU A 192 6.68 -46.95 19.65
C LEU A 192 6.66 -45.49 19.17
N PRO A 193 6.95 -45.22 17.89
CA PRO A 193 7.00 -43.87 17.34
C PRO A 193 5.62 -43.21 17.37
N ALA A 194 5.59 -41.96 17.82
CA ALA A 194 4.38 -41.12 17.91
C ALA A 194 4.01 -40.45 16.59
N GLU A 195 4.96 -40.35 15.66
CA GLU A 195 4.72 -39.77 14.35
C GLU A 195 3.96 -40.76 13.47
N GLU A 196 2.91 -40.27 12.82
CA GLU A 196 2.19 -41.02 11.79
C GLU A 196 3.16 -41.32 10.65
N PHE A 197 3.48 -42.60 10.46
CA PHE A 197 4.06 -43.02 9.19
C PHE A 197 2.98 -42.81 8.14
N ALA A 198 3.20 -41.84 7.26
CA ALA A 198 2.40 -41.69 6.05
C ALA A 198 2.50 -43.00 5.25
N VAL A 199 1.49 -43.86 5.39
CA VAL A 199 1.36 -45.07 4.58
C VAL A 199 0.95 -44.61 3.18
N GLU A 200 1.96 -44.46 2.34
CA GLU A 200 1.82 -44.24 0.91
C GLU A 200 1.30 -45.54 0.24
N ASN A 201 -0.03 -45.72 0.16
CA ASN A 201 -0.76 -46.08 -1.07
C ASN A 201 -2.19 -46.63 -0.87
N GLN A 202 -3.12 -46.00 -1.59
CA GLN A 202 -4.23 -46.57 -2.38
C GLN A 202 -5.27 -47.49 -1.70
N THR A 203 -6.51 -47.00 -1.55
CA THR A 203 -7.63 -47.58 -2.31
C THR A 203 -8.79 -46.59 -2.51
N THR A 204 -9.27 -46.60 -3.74
CA THR A 204 -10.34 -45.79 -4.33
C THR A 204 -11.70 -45.95 -3.65
N VAL A 205 -12.25 -44.89 -3.08
CA VAL A 205 -13.71 -44.69 -3.02
C VAL A 205 -14.04 -43.49 -3.87
N ALA A 206 -14.63 -43.75 -5.03
CA ALA A 206 -15.27 -42.75 -5.87
C ALA A 206 -16.47 -42.17 -5.11
N VAL A 207 -16.21 -41.14 -4.31
CA VAL A 207 -17.26 -40.18 -3.94
C VAL A 207 -17.57 -39.42 -5.22
N ALA A 208 -18.83 -39.49 -5.65
CA ALA A 208 -19.33 -38.71 -6.75
C ALA A 208 -18.96 -37.25 -6.51
N ALA A 209 -17.96 -36.78 -7.27
CA ALA A 209 -17.69 -35.37 -7.45
C ALA A 209 -18.95 -34.79 -8.10
N ALA A 210 -19.86 -34.31 -7.25
CA ALA A 210 -20.76 -33.26 -7.66
C ALA A 210 -19.87 -32.21 -8.32
N ALA A 211 -20.22 -31.83 -9.54
CA ALA A 211 -19.58 -30.73 -10.24
C ALA A 211 -19.80 -29.47 -9.39
N VAL A 212 -18.92 -29.26 -8.42
CA VAL A 212 -18.80 -28.03 -7.67
C VAL A 212 -18.33 -27.03 -8.70
N ASP A 213 -19.20 -26.08 -9.00
CA ASP A 213 -18.99 -25.01 -9.96
C ASP A 213 -17.65 -24.33 -9.62
N SER A 214 -16.63 -24.58 -10.44
CA SER A 214 -15.21 -24.26 -10.21
C SER A 214 -14.93 -22.75 -10.16
N ASN A 215 -15.97 -21.92 -10.20
CA ASN A 215 -15.90 -20.47 -10.17
C ASN A 215 -16.29 -19.86 -8.81
N THR A 216 -16.70 -20.68 -7.83
CA THR A 216 -17.20 -20.17 -6.53
C THR A 216 -16.17 -20.32 -5.43
N CYS A 217 -15.06 -19.59 -5.53
CA CYS A 217 -14.26 -19.32 -4.34
C CYS A 217 -15.05 -18.38 -3.43
N ASN A 218 -15.04 -18.61 -2.11
CA ASN A 218 -15.57 -17.68 -1.10
C ASN A 218 -17.07 -17.69 -0.78
N ASN A 219 -17.77 -18.82 -0.92
CA ASN A 219 -19.05 -18.95 -0.21
C ASN A 219 -18.82 -19.48 1.21
N TYR A 220 -18.12 -18.70 2.04
CA TYR A 220 -17.91 -19.03 3.45
C TYR A 220 -18.87 -18.23 4.32
N ASP A 221 -19.48 -18.91 5.29
CA ASP A 221 -20.31 -18.27 6.29
C ASP A 221 -19.42 -17.70 7.41
N SER A 222 -19.12 -16.41 7.32
CA SER A 222 -18.31 -15.71 8.32
C SER A 222 -18.86 -15.77 9.75
N SER A 223 -20.10 -16.24 9.94
CA SER A 223 -20.70 -16.44 11.25
C SER A 223 -20.14 -17.63 12.04
N GLU A 224 -19.43 -18.56 11.39
CA GLU A 224 -18.85 -19.74 12.05
C GLU A 224 -17.53 -19.45 12.78
N VAL A 225 -16.88 -18.31 12.52
CA VAL A 225 -15.61 -17.94 13.17
C VAL A 225 -15.89 -17.24 14.50
N GLU A 226 -15.85 -18.00 15.60
CA GLU A 226 -16.07 -17.45 16.95
C GLU A 226 -14.93 -16.54 17.44
N ASN A 227 -13.69 -16.82 17.03
CA ASN A 227 -12.49 -16.12 17.54
C ASN A 227 -11.51 -15.76 16.42
N TRP A 228 -10.96 -14.55 16.50
CA TRP A 228 -9.91 -14.05 15.60
C TRP A 228 -8.60 -13.85 16.34
N TYR A 229 -7.52 -14.41 15.81
CA TYR A 229 -6.19 -14.34 16.41
C TYR A 229 -5.28 -13.41 15.61
N THR A 230 -4.51 -12.59 16.30
CA THR A 230 -3.53 -11.71 15.66
C THR A 230 -2.30 -12.50 15.26
N VAL A 231 -2.09 -12.69 13.96
CA VAL A 231 -0.87 -13.33 13.42
C VAL A 231 0.22 -12.29 13.24
N TYR A 232 -0.16 -11.11 12.73
CA TYR A 232 0.83 -10.15 12.27
C TYR A 232 0.38 -8.70 12.51
N ASN A 233 1.27 -7.90 13.09
CA ASN A 233 1.07 -6.46 13.29
C ASN A 233 1.88 -5.70 12.23
N LEU A 234 1.19 -5.00 11.33
CA LEU A 234 1.81 -4.14 10.32
C LEU A 234 2.19 -2.81 10.96
N THR A 235 3.45 -2.66 11.36
CA THR A 235 4.06 -1.37 11.71
C THR A 235 5.05 -0.97 10.64
N TYR A 236 5.24 0.33 10.39
CA TYR A 236 6.14 0.83 9.34
C TYR A 236 7.54 0.19 9.42
N GLY A 237 8.15 0.20 10.61
CA GLY A 237 9.50 -0.37 10.80
C GLY A 237 9.55 -1.88 10.62
N LYS A 238 8.55 -2.62 11.11
CA LYS A 238 8.49 -4.08 10.98
C LYS A 238 8.24 -4.49 9.53
N SER A 239 7.34 -3.82 8.83
CA SER A 239 7.06 -4.08 7.41
C SER A 239 8.28 -3.85 6.52
N ILE A 240 9.10 -2.84 6.81
CA ILE A 240 10.37 -2.62 6.08
C ILE A 240 11.37 -3.74 6.37
N ALA A 241 11.54 -4.11 7.65
CA ALA A 241 12.48 -5.17 8.04
C ALA A 241 12.08 -6.52 7.42
N ASP A 242 10.80 -6.87 7.49
CA ASP A 242 10.28 -8.13 6.97
C ASP A 242 10.33 -8.16 5.43
N ALA A 243 9.97 -7.06 4.75
CA ALA A 243 10.15 -6.96 3.30
C ALA A 243 11.62 -7.04 2.87
N TRP A 244 12.54 -6.45 3.64
CA TRP A 244 13.97 -6.51 3.35
C TRP A 244 14.53 -7.92 3.53
N ASN A 245 14.17 -8.59 4.63
CA ASN A 245 14.64 -9.93 4.97
C ASN A 245 13.98 -11.01 4.10
N GLY A 246 12.72 -10.83 3.72
CA GLY A 246 11.98 -11.71 2.81
C GLY A 246 12.35 -11.56 1.34
N GLY A 247 13.44 -10.87 0.99
CA GLY A 247 13.89 -10.73 -0.42
C GLY A 247 13.19 -9.62 -1.21
N ALA A 248 12.09 -9.06 -0.69
CA ALA A 248 11.32 -7.95 -1.27
C ALA A 248 12.00 -6.56 -1.11
N LYS A 249 13.31 -6.48 -1.41
CA LYS A 249 14.12 -5.26 -1.22
C LYS A 249 13.60 -4.05 -2.01
N PHE A 250 13.05 -4.27 -3.21
CA PHE A 250 12.48 -3.19 -4.01
C PHE A 250 11.29 -2.54 -3.31
N LEU A 251 10.36 -3.35 -2.77
CA LEU A 251 9.22 -2.87 -1.99
C LEU A 251 9.68 -2.09 -0.75
N ALA A 252 10.66 -2.62 0.00
CA ALA A 252 11.23 -1.94 1.16
C ALA A 252 11.81 -0.56 0.80
N VAL A 253 12.54 -0.45 -0.32
CA VAL A 253 13.10 0.83 -0.82
C VAL A 253 12.00 1.81 -1.21
N VAL A 254 10.96 1.35 -1.91
CA VAL A 254 9.82 2.18 -2.32
C VAL A 254 9.10 2.74 -1.09
N ILE A 255 8.83 1.91 -0.08
CA ILE A 255 8.20 2.33 1.17
C ILE A 255 9.08 3.38 1.88
N VAL A 256 10.35 3.09 2.12
CA VAL A 256 11.29 4.03 2.79
C VAL A 256 11.40 5.35 2.03
N LEU A 257 11.48 5.31 0.70
CA LEU A 257 11.65 6.51 -0.10
C LEU A 257 10.38 7.38 -0.08
N PHE A 258 9.21 6.80 -0.38
CA PHE A 258 7.98 7.58 -0.60
C PHE A 258 7.18 7.88 0.67
N SER A 259 7.29 7.08 1.73
CA SER A 259 6.57 7.29 3.01
C SER A 259 7.49 7.64 4.18
N GLY A 260 8.77 7.30 4.09
CA GLY A 260 9.79 7.71 5.04
C GLY A 260 10.39 9.06 4.67
N ILE A 261 11.28 9.07 3.69
CA ILE A 261 12.16 10.20 3.38
C ILE A 261 11.40 11.35 2.70
N TRP A 262 10.62 11.04 1.66
CA TRP A 262 9.99 12.04 0.81
C TRP A 262 9.06 13.01 1.56
N PRO A 263 8.15 12.58 2.46
CA PRO A 263 7.28 13.50 3.21
C PRO A 263 8.08 14.51 4.07
N TYR A 264 9.17 14.07 4.69
CA TYR A 264 10.04 14.97 5.48
C TYR A 264 10.83 15.93 4.60
N VAL A 265 11.39 15.45 3.48
CA VAL A 265 12.10 16.30 2.51
C VAL A 265 11.17 17.40 1.99
N LYS A 266 9.92 17.08 1.68
CA LYS A 266 8.94 18.08 1.26
C LYS A 266 8.64 19.12 2.33
N ASN A 267 8.43 18.70 3.58
CA ASN A 267 8.24 19.64 4.71
C ASN A 267 9.45 20.59 4.86
N ILE A 268 10.68 20.08 4.71
CA ILE A 268 11.90 20.89 4.74
C ILE A 268 11.93 21.88 3.56
N ILE A 269 11.63 21.43 2.34
CA ILE A 269 11.55 22.30 1.16
C ILE A 269 10.50 23.38 1.36
N LEU A 270 9.35 23.08 1.98
CA LEU A 270 8.33 24.07 2.30
C LEU A 270 8.82 25.13 3.28
N VAL A 271 9.52 24.74 4.34
CA VAL A 271 10.15 25.67 5.28
C VAL A 271 11.17 26.56 4.54
N ILE A 272 12.02 25.97 3.69
CA ILE A 272 13.00 26.72 2.89
C ILE A 272 12.30 27.71 1.96
N VAL A 273 11.27 27.28 1.22
CA VAL A 273 10.48 28.13 0.32
C VAL A 273 9.79 29.26 1.05
N TRP A 274 9.39 29.04 2.30
CA TRP A 274 8.73 30.04 3.11
C TRP A 274 9.68 31.12 3.62
N TYR A 275 10.85 30.73 4.15
CA TYR A 275 11.77 31.62 4.86
C TYR A 275 12.93 32.14 4.02
N MET A 276 13.42 31.40 3.02
CA MET A 276 14.56 31.81 2.22
C MET A 276 14.12 32.70 1.05
N PRO A 277 14.70 33.91 0.90
CA PRO A 277 14.43 34.75 -0.26
C PRO A 277 14.99 34.08 -1.51
N MET A 278 14.12 33.77 -2.47
CA MET A 278 14.47 33.16 -3.74
C MET A 278 13.92 33.99 -4.89
N THR A 279 14.48 33.80 -6.08
CA THR A 279 13.90 34.42 -7.27
C THR A 279 12.51 33.85 -7.53
N VAL A 280 11.59 34.71 -7.99
CA VAL A 280 10.20 34.33 -8.28
C VAL A 280 10.11 33.12 -9.22
N LYS A 281 11.01 33.04 -10.20
CA LYS A 281 11.08 31.91 -11.14
C LYS A 281 11.39 30.59 -10.44
N VAL A 282 12.41 30.58 -9.59
CA VAL A 282 12.82 29.38 -8.83
C VAL A 282 11.73 28.98 -7.85
N GLN A 283 11.18 29.92 -7.08
CA GLN A 283 10.13 29.65 -6.11
C GLN A 283 8.86 29.08 -6.76
N THR A 284 8.44 29.67 -7.88
CA THR A 284 7.28 29.16 -8.64
C THR A 284 7.56 27.76 -9.19
N SER A 285 8.76 27.53 -9.73
CA SER A 285 9.16 26.21 -10.22
C SER A 285 9.15 25.16 -9.11
N ILE A 286 9.75 25.45 -7.96
CA ILE A 286 9.78 24.55 -6.80
C ILE A 286 8.35 24.22 -6.35
N LEU A 287 7.47 25.22 -6.17
CA LEU A 287 6.09 24.99 -5.75
C LEU A 287 5.29 24.16 -6.76
N LEU A 288 5.52 24.35 -8.06
CA LEU A 288 4.90 23.55 -9.11
C LEU A 288 5.39 22.09 -9.10
N TRP A 289 6.69 21.87 -8.94
CA TRP A 289 7.26 20.53 -8.83
C TRP A 289 6.79 19.82 -7.56
N LEU A 290 6.78 20.53 -6.42
CA LEU A 290 6.36 20.01 -5.14
C LEU A 290 4.88 19.59 -5.18
N SER A 291 3.99 20.41 -5.74
CA SER A 291 2.57 20.08 -5.94
C SER A 291 2.40 18.81 -6.78
N ARG A 292 3.15 18.67 -7.89
CA ARG A 292 3.08 17.49 -8.77
C ARG A 292 3.61 16.21 -8.14
N LEU A 293 4.71 16.30 -7.39
CA LEU A 293 5.36 15.15 -6.78
C LEU A 293 4.70 14.74 -5.43
N SER A 294 3.80 15.56 -4.90
CA SER A 294 3.15 15.29 -3.61
C SER A 294 2.28 14.06 -3.62
N LYS A 295 1.59 13.76 -4.73
CA LYS A 295 0.73 12.56 -4.82
C LYS A 295 1.47 11.25 -4.62
N TYR A 296 2.76 11.20 -4.94
CA TYR A 296 3.58 9.99 -4.76
C TYR A 296 3.85 9.65 -3.29
N THR A 297 3.56 10.53 -2.32
CA THR A 297 3.57 10.13 -0.90
C THR A 297 2.46 9.12 -0.58
N LEU A 298 1.41 9.01 -1.42
CA LEU A 298 0.31 8.07 -1.23
C LEU A 298 0.61 6.66 -1.76
N VAL A 299 1.80 6.41 -2.35
CA VAL A 299 2.21 5.07 -2.83
C VAL A 299 2.05 4.04 -1.72
N ASP A 300 2.47 4.37 -0.49
CA ASP A 300 2.38 3.48 0.67
C ASP A 300 0.93 3.20 1.10
N VAL A 301 0.04 4.20 1.04
CA VAL A 301 -1.39 4.00 1.31
C VAL A 301 -1.99 2.99 0.34
N PHE A 302 -1.66 3.08 -0.94
CA PHE A 302 -2.13 2.13 -1.95
C PHE A 302 -1.43 0.76 -1.84
N ALA A 303 -0.16 0.71 -1.43
CA ALA A 303 0.51 -0.55 -1.15
C ALA A 303 -0.15 -1.29 0.02
N VAL A 304 -0.47 -0.59 1.11
CA VAL A 304 -1.21 -1.16 2.26
C VAL A 304 -2.62 -1.60 1.84
N ILE A 305 -3.33 -0.83 1.02
CA ILE A 305 -4.62 -1.27 0.43
C ILE A 305 -4.44 -2.56 -0.37
N GLY A 306 -3.40 -2.64 -1.22
CA GLY A 306 -3.06 -3.84 -1.99
C GLY A 306 -2.81 -5.05 -1.09
N VAL A 307 -2.02 -4.90 -0.03
CA VAL A 307 -1.78 -5.95 0.97
C VAL A 307 -3.07 -6.33 1.70
N ILE A 308 -3.90 -5.38 2.12
CA ILE A 308 -5.15 -5.66 2.83
C ILE A 308 -6.09 -6.50 1.95
N VAL A 309 -6.25 -6.13 0.68
CA VAL A 309 -7.09 -6.88 -0.28
C VAL A 309 -6.45 -8.21 -0.64
N GLY A 310 -5.12 -8.23 -0.79
CA GLY A 310 -4.36 -9.43 -1.14
C GLY A 310 -4.33 -10.49 -0.04
N VAL A 311 -4.39 -10.09 1.24
CA VAL A 311 -4.38 -11.00 2.41
C VAL A 311 -5.78 -11.54 2.74
N GLN A 312 -6.85 -11.02 2.13
CA GLN A 312 -8.20 -11.57 2.26
C GLN A 312 -8.35 -12.83 1.40
N LEU A 313 -7.64 -13.89 1.79
CA LEU A 313 -7.62 -15.19 1.15
C LEU A 313 -8.21 -16.23 2.08
N GLN A 314 -8.85 -17.20 1.44
CA GLN A 314 -9.30 -18.43 2.07
C GLN A 314 -8.37 -19.53 1.61
N LEU A 315 -7.66 -20.13 2.55
CA LEU A 315 -6.73 -21.21 2.28
C LEU A 315 -7.33 -22.48 2.86
N ASN A 316 -7.46 -23.52 2.04
CA ASN A 316 -7.80 -24.86 2.52
C ASN A 316 -6.50 -25.67 2.68
N LEU A 317 -6.02 -25.77 3.92
CA LEU A 317 -4.80 -26.47 4.27
C LEU A 317 -5.17 -27.89 4.71
N GLY A 318 -5.20 -28.83 3.76
CA GLY A 318 -5.41 -30.26 4.07
C GLY A 318 -6.76 -30.57 4.72
N GLY A 319 -7.83 -29.85 4.34
CA GLY A 319 -9.17 -30.01 4.92
C GLY A 319 -9.47 -29.03 6.06
N LEU A 320 -8.48 -28.27 6.52
CA LEU A 320 -8.67 -27.20 7.49
C LEU A 320 -8.80 -25.86 6.77
N GLU A 321 -9.95 -25.22 6.90
CA GLU A 321 -10.23 -23.91 6.30
C GLU A 321 -9.66 -22.80 7.18
N VAL A 322 -8.62 -22.12 6.67
CA VAL A 322 -8.00 -20.97 7.30
C VAL A 322 -8.44 -19.70 6.58
N ILE A 323 -8.99 -18.77 7.35
CA ILE A 323 -9.44 -17.49 6.84
C ILE A 323 -8.53 -16.43 7.41
N THR A 324 -7.83 -15.74 6.51
CA THR A 324 -7.03 -14.58 6.88
C THR A 324 -7.75 -13.31 6.50
N ARG A 325 -7.63 -12.31 7.36
CA ARG A 325 -8.23 -11.00 7.16
C ARG A 325 -7.28 -9.92 7.64
N ALA A 326 -7.14 -8.85 6.88
CA ALA A 326 -6.42 -7.67 7.32
C ALA A 326 -7.38 -6.54 7.71
N GLU A 327 -7.08 -5.85 8.81
CA GLU A 327 -7.81 -4.64 9.23
C GLU A 327 -6.86 -3.43 9.23
N PRO A 328 -7.28 -2.28 8.66
CA PRO A 328 -6.52 -1.06 8.79
C PRO A 328 -6.52 -0.59 10.26
N ARG A 329 -5.43 0.07 10.66
CA ARG A 329 -5.28 0.69 11.98
C ARG A 329 -5.09 2.20 11.85
N PHE A 330 -5.14 2.93 12.96
CA PHE A 330 -5.14 4.40 12.93
C PHE A 330 -3.85 5.01 12.35
N GLY A 331 -2.72 4.28 12.32
CA GLY A 331 -1.46 4.73 11.72
C GLY A 331 -1.62 5.12 10.24
N ILE A 332 -2.29 4.29 9.43
CA ILE A 332 -2.45 4.58 7.99
C ILE A 332 -3.36 5.79 7.75
N ILE A 333 -4.36 5.99 8.61
CA ILE A 333 -5.26 7.15 8.55
C ILE A 333 -4.51 8.43 8.93
N ALA A 334 -3.71 8.38 10.00
CA ALA A 334 -2.89 9.51 10.41
C ALA A 334 -1.90 9.89 9.30
N PHE A 335 -1.26 8.92 8.64
CA PHE A 335 -0.39 9.15 7.50
C PHE A 335 -1.14 9.81 6.33
N PHE A 336 -2.32 9.30 5.98
CA PHE A 336 -3.15 9.90 4.93
C PHE A 336 -3.57 11.33 5.27
N LEU A 337 -4.01 11.60 6.50
CA LEU A 337 -4.41 12.94 6.92
C LEU A 337 -3.23 13.91 6.93
N ALA A 338 -2.04 13.46 7.33
CA ALA A 338 -0.82 14.26 7.24
C ALA A 338 -0.47 14.61 5.79
N THR A 339 -0.49 13.64 4.89
CA THR A 339 -0.20 13.87 3.46
C THR A 339 -1.25 14.76 2.79
N LEU A 340 -2.53 14.60 3.13
CA LEU A 340 -3.60 15.48 2.66
C LEU A 340 -3.43 16.92 3.18
N TRP A 341 -3.11 17.06 4.46
CA TRP A 341 -2.87 18.36 5.08
C TRP A 341 -1.67 19.08 4.45
N GLU A 342 -0.58 18.35 4.23
CA GLU A 342 0.60 18.85 3.52
C GLU A 342 0.25 19.36 2.11
N PHE A 343 -0.56 18.60 1.37
CA PHE A 343 -1.01 19.00 0.05
C PHE A 343 -1.81 20.32 0.09
N ILE A 344 -2.73 20.45 1.05
CA ILE A 344 -3.50 21.67 1.26
C ILE A 344 -2.57 22.86 1.53
N GLN A 345 -1.54 22.67 2.37
CA GLN A 345 -0.54 23.72 2.62
C GLN A 345 0.21 24.12 1.35
N ILE A 346 0.63 23.17 0.52
CA ILE A 346 1.35 23.45 -0.73
C ILE A 346 0.48 24.30 -1.67
N GLU A 347 -0.78 23.93 -1.87
CA GLU A 347 -1.69 24.71 -2.72
C GLU A 347 -2.03 26.07 -2.11
N LEU A 348 -2.16 26.19 -0.78
CA LEU A 348 -2.33 27.48 -0.11
C LEU A 348 -1.14 28.40 -0.33
N ILE A 349 0.10 27.91 -0.11
CA ILE A 349 1.33 28.69 -0.31
C ILE A 349 1.44 29.11 -1.78
N LYS A 350 1.15 28.21 -2.71
CA LYS A 350 1.15 28.49 -4.15
C LYS A 350 0.14 29.56 -4.54
N VAL A 351 -1.10 29.49 -4.04
CA VAL A 351 -2.13 30.51 -4.29
C VAL A 351 -1.72 31.86 -3.68
N MET A 352 -1.13 31.87 -2.50
CA MET A 352 -0.61 33.07 -1.85
C MET A 352 0.54 33.70 -2.65
N HIS A 353 1.46 32.88 -3.14
CA HIS A 353 2.56 33.30 -4.00
C HIS A 353 2.06 33.90 -5.31
N GLU A 354 1.19 33.19 -6.02
CA GLU A 354 0.59 33.67 -7.29
C GLU A 354 -0.15 35.00 -7.13
N ARG A 355 -0.93 35.16 -6.04
CA ARG A 355 -1.67 36.39 -5.78
C ARG A 355 -0.78 37.59 -5.57
N LYS A 356 0.39 37.43 -4.94
CA LYS A 356 1.30 38.56 -4.66
C LYS A 356 2.17 38.90 -5.85
N VAL A 357 2.72 37.90 -6.51
CA VAL A 357 3.57 38.09 -7.68
C VAL A 357 2.77 38.67 -8.85
N PHE A 358 1.59 38.10 -9.15
CA PHE A 358 0.84 38.47 -10.34
C PHE A 358 -0.36 39.38 -10.07
N GLY A 359 -0.81 39.51 -8.82
CA GLY A 359 -2.00 40.31 -8.50
C GLY A 359 -1.85 41.80 -8.78
N GLY A 360 -0.63 42.35 -8.72
CA GLY A 360 -0.35 43.75 -9.05
C GLY A 360 -0.35 44.03 -10.56
N GLU A 361 0.22 43.12 -11.37
CA GLU A 361 0.31 43.29 -12.83
C GLU A 361 -1.01 42.98 -13.56
N VAL A 362 -1.81 42.05 -13.04
CA VAL A 362 -3.06 41.61 -13.69
C VAL A 362 -4.13 42.71 -13.72
N ALA A 363 -4.03 43.72 -12.84
CA ALA A 363 -4.89 44.91 -12.91
C ALA A 363 -4.62 45.77 -14.17
N ASN A 364 -3.38 45.79 -14.67
CA ASN A 364 -2.99 46.63 -15.80
C ASN A 364 -2.77 45.86 -17.12
N SER A 365 -2.46 44.55 -17.09
CA SER A 365 -2.11 43.75 -18.28
C SER A 365 -3.30 43.01 -18.92
N GLN A 366 -4.52 43.54 -18.81
CA GLN A 366 -5.74 42.90 -19.36
C GLN A 366 -5.83 42.89 -20.89
N ILE A 367 -4.83 43.41 -21.62
CA ILE A 367 -4.86 43.60 -23.07
C ILE A 367 -4.13 42.47 -23.83
N GLY A 368 -3.34 41.62 -23.15
CA GLY A 368 -2.68 40.46 -23.78
C GLY A 368 -3.61 39.27 -23.96
N GLY A 369 -3.93 38.91 -25.22
CA GLY A 369 -4.75 37.73 -25.52
C GLY A 369 -4.06 36.42 -25.13
N GLU A 370 -4.52 35.77 -24.06
CA GLU A 370 -4.12 34.42 -23.69
C GLU A 370 -4.46 33.43 -24.81
N ARG A 371 -3.45 32.72 -25.33
CA ARG A 371 -3.63 31.67 -26.35
C ARG A 371 -3.46 30.29 -25.72
N LEU A 372 -4.27 29.33 -26.17
CA LEU A 372 -4.09 27.93 -25.84
C LEU A 372 -2.79 27.42 -26.50
N PHE A 373 -2.14 26.44 -25.88
CA PHE A 373 -0.89 25.86 -26.41
C PHE A 373 -1.07 25.30 -27.83
N PHE A 374 -2.26 24.79 -28.14
CA PHE A 374 -2.61 24.29 -29.47
C PHE A 374 -3.53 25.27 -30.21
N ALA A 375 -3.08 25.72 -31.38
CA ALA A 375 -3.92 26.48 -32.32
C ALA A 375 -5.10 25.66 -32.87
N ARG A 376 -5.00 24.32 -32.84
CA ARG A 376 -6.00 23.39 -33.38
C ARG A 376 -6.66 22.60 -32.25
N LEU A 377 -7.96 22.84 -32.03
CA LEU A 377 -8.75 22.23 -30.95
C LEU A 377 -8.92 20.69 -31.09
N TRP A 378 -8.77 20.12 -32.28
CA TRP A 378 -8.98 18.68 -32.50
C TRP A 378 -7.96 17.80 -31.76
N ILE A 379 -6.72 18.29 -31.54
CA ILE A 379 -5.67 17.54 -30.84
C ILE A 379 -6.08 17.26 -29.39
N PRO A 380 -6.37 18.28 -28.53
CA PRO A 380 -6.79 18.01 -27.15
C PRO A 380 -8.12 17.26 -27.06
N VAL A 381 -9.01 17.40 -28.05
CA VAL A 381 -10.26 16.61 -28.14
C VAL A 381 -9.96 15.12 -28.33
N LEU A 382 -9.09 14.76 -29.28
CA LEU A 382 -8.71 13.36 -29.49
C LEU A 382 -7.97 12.78 -28.28
N MET A 383 -7.08 13.57 -27.67
CA MET A 383 -6.39 13.16 -26.44
C MET A 383 -7.36 12.91 -25.29
N LEU A 384 -8.36 13.78 -25.11
CA LEU A 384 -9.41 13.60 -24.11
C LEU A 384 -10.26 12.35 -24.37
N LEU A 385 -10.64 12.11 -25.62
CA LEU A 385 -11.39 10.90 -25.97
C LEU A 385 -10.55 9.65 -25.68
N ALA A 386 -9.27 9.66 -26.06
CA ALA A 386 -8.35 8.57 -25.78
C ALA A 386 -8.19 8.31 -24.27
N THR A 387 -8.06 9.35 -23.44
CA THR A 387 -7.93 9.17 -21.99
C THR A 387 -9.19 8.63 -21.34
N ILE A 388 -10.37 9.10 -21.76
CA ILE A 388 -11.66 8.58 -21.27
C ILE A 388 -11.80 7.09 -21.62
N VAL A 389 -11.51 6.71 -22.87
CA VAL A 389 -11.60 5.30 -23.31
C VAL A 389 -10.60 4.43 -22.56
N LEU A 390 -9.33 4.83 -22.47
CA LEU A 390 -8.31 4.08 -21.74
C LEU A 390 -8.66 3.94 -20.25
N TYR A 391 -9.19 4.98 -19.63
CA TYR A 391 -9.62 4.93 -18.23
C TYR A 391 -10.78 3.97 -18.01
N ILE A 392 -11.86 4.09 -18.81
CA ILE A 392 -13.05 3.23 -18.66
C ILE A 392 -12.68 1.76 -18.91
N VAL A 393 -11.96 1.48 -20.00
CA VAL A 393 -11.54 0.11 -20.32
C VAL A 393 -10.59 -0.41 -19.24
N GLY A 394 -9.58 0.36 -18.84
CA GLY A 394 -8.62 -0.04 -17.81
C GLY A 394 -9.27 -0.26 -16.43
N ALA A 395 -10.29 0.53 -16.07
CA ALA A 395 -11.01 0.42 -14.81
C ALA A 395 -11.97 -0.78 -14.76
N MET A 396 -12.52 -1.17 -15.91
CA MET A 396 -13.45 -2.31 -16.03
C MET A 396 -12.73 -3.65 -16.24
N SER A 397 -11.56 -3.62 -16.88
CA SER A 397 -10.70 -4.80 -17.08
C SER A 397 -10.08 -5.30 -15.78
N GLU A 398 -9.67 -6.56 -15.78
CA GLU A 398 -8.96 -7.19 -14.67
C GLU A 398 -7.66 -6.43 -14.36
N PHE A 399 -7.52 -5.95 -13.14
CA PHE A 399 -6.40 -5.14 -12.68
C PHE A 399 -5.35 -6.00 -11.97
N ILE A 400 -5.78 -6.85 -11.05
CA ILE A 400 -4.95 -7.86 -10.35
C ILE A 400 -5.73 -9.17 -10.34
N TYR A 401 -5.04 -10.30 -10.42
CA TYR A 401 -5.61 -11.60 -10.11
C TYR A 401 -4.75 -12.32 -9.07
N ILE A 402 -5.42 -13.11 -8.23
CA ILE A 402 -4.78 -13.97 -7.24
C ILE A 402 -5.27 -15.39 -7.48
N GLU A 403 -4.32 -16.29 -7.64
CA GLU A 403 -4.51 -17.72 -7.80
C GLU A 403 -4.02 -18.42 -6.52
N SER A 404 -4.86 -19.25 -5.93
CA SER A 404 -4.54 -20.04 -4.75
C SER A 404 -4.82 -21.51 -5.03
N SER A 405 -3.88 -22.38 -4.68
CA SER A 405 -4.06 -23.83 -4.76
C SER A 405 -4.77 -24.36 -3.51
N ASN A 406 -5.88 -25.09 -3.67
CA ASN A 406 -6.68 -25.60 -2.55
C ASN A 406 -6.20 -26.98 -2.02
N GLY A 407 -4.95 -27.39 -2.26
CA GLY A 407 -4.36 -28.66 -1.83
C GLY A 407 -4.95 -29.94 -2.47
N SER A 408 -6.19 -29.89 -2.95
CA SER A 408 -6.95 -30.96 -3.60
C SER A 408 -6.83 -30.95 -5.13
N GLY A 409 -5.90 -30.16 -5.68
CA GLY A 409 -5.71 -29.97 -7.12
C GLY A 409 -6.67 -28.97 -7.76
N GLY A 410 -7.59 -28.36 -7.00
CA GLY A 410 -8.41 -27.23 -7.46
C GLY A 410 -7.66 -25.91 -7.36
N MET A 411 -7.66 -25.12 -8.43
CA MET A 411 -7.12 -23.75 -8.44
C MET A 411 -8.26 -22.75 -8.24
N CYS A 412 -8.13 -21.92 -7.23
CA CYS A 412 -9.02 -20.81 -6.96
C CYS A 412 -8.46 -19.54 -7.62
N LEU A 413 -9.07 -19.08 -8.71
CA LEU A 413 -8.68 -17.84 -9.38
C LEU A 413 -9.67 -16.72 -9.04
N LYS A 414 -9.16 -15.63 -8.47
CA LYS A 414 -9.94 -14.44 -8.14
C LYS A 414 -9.35 -13.23 -8.84
N SER A 415 -10.08 -12.68 -9.81
CA SER A 415 -9.68 -11.45 -10.49
C SER A 415 -10.43 -10.25 -9.95
N TYR A 416 -9.74 -9.12 -9.91
CA TYR A 416 -10.28 -7.86 -9.44
C TYR A 416 -10.01 -6.76 -10.46
N ASN A 417 -11.06 -6.06 -10.89
CA ASN A 417 -10.96 -4.73 -11.54
C ASN A 417 -10.94 -3.60 -10.49
N LEU A 418 -10.72 -2.34 -10.90
CA LEU A 418 -10.61 -1.21 -9.95
C LEU A 418 -11.84 -1.05 -9.04
N VAL A 419 -13.04 -1.29 -9.56
CA VAL A 419 -14.27 -1.17 -8.76
C VAL A 419 -14.36 -2.29 -7.73
N SER A 420 -14.05 -3.52 -8.14
CA SER A 420 -14.09 -4.70 -7.27
C SER A 420 -12.99 -4.70 -6.20
N ILE A 421 -11.82 -4.09 -6.45
CA ILE A 421 -10.80 -3.86 -5.42
C ILE A 421 -11.35 -2.95 -4.32
N GLY A 422 -12.00 -1.84 -4.72
CA GLY A 422 -12.69 -0.96 -3.78
C GLY A 422 -13.76 -1.72 -2.98
N ASN A 423 -14.61 -2.51 -3.65
CA ASN A 423 -15.65 -3.28 -2.97
C ASN A 423 -15.09 -4.38 -2.05
N ALA A 424 -13.94 -4.97 -2.39
CA ALA A 424 -13.26 -5.96 -1.54
C ALA A 424 -12.85 -5.37 -0.19
N LEU A 425 -12.47 -4.07 -0.15
CA LEU A 425 -12.17 -3.38 1.11
C LEU A 425 -13.37 -3.33 2.08
N VAL A 426 -14.61 -3.36 1.59
CA VAL A 426 -15.84 -3.27 2.39
C VAL A 426 -16.72 -4.51 2.26
N ASN A 427 -16.13 -5.65 1.89
CA ASN A 427 -16.86 -6.92 1.84
C ASN A 427 -17.36 -7.30 3.25
N GLU A 428 -18.38 -8.14 3.35
CA GLU A 428 -18.93 -8.64 4.62
C GLU A 428 -17.82 -9.22 5.51
N LEU A 429 -16.91 -10.00 4.91
CA LEU A 429 -15.74 -10.55 5.59
C LEU A 429 -14.82 -9.48 6.18
N SER A 430 -14.83 -8.24 5.69
CA SER A 430 -14.01 -7.12 6.21
C SER A 430 -14.72 -6.27 7.28
N LEU A 431 -16.05 -6.43 7.41
CA LEU A 431 -16.90 -5.64 8.31
C LEU A 431 -17.36 -6.45 9.53
N THR A 432 -17.69 -7.74 9.35
CA THR A 432 -18.20 -8.60 10.42
C THR A 432 -17.12 -8.86 11.47
N GLY A 433 -17.35 -8.49 12.74
CA GLY A 433 -16.35 -8.62 13.79
C GLY A 433 -15.18 -7.62 13.72
N ASN A 434 -15.24 -6.60 12.85
CA ASN A 434 -14.24 -5.52 12.85
C ASN A 434 -14.36 -4.70 14.13
N ILE A 435 -13.26 -4.53 14.86
CA ILE A 435 -13.22 -3.64 16.04
C ILE A 435 -13.26 -2.16 15.59
N SER A 436 -12.83 -1.89 14.36
CA SER A 436 -12.64 -0.55 13.78
C SER A 436 -13.27 -0.40 12.37
N PRO A 437 -14.57 -0.69 12.18
CA PRO A 437 -15.22 -0.65 10.86
C PRO A 437 -15.16 0.75 10.21
N GLY A 438 -15.15 1.81 11.03
CA GLY A 438 -15.00 3.19 10.54
C GLY A 438 -13.67 3.44 9.82
N GLN A 439 -12.60 2.71 10.18
CA GLN A 439 -11.28 2.83 9.54
C GLN A 439 -11.28 2.17 8.16
N THR A 440 -11.93 1.02 8.03
CA THR A 440 -12.15 0.34 6.74
C THR A 440 -13.00 1.18 5.80
N TRP A 441 -14.12 1.73 6.29
CA TRP A 441 -14.97 2.64 5.52
C TRP A 441 -14.22 3.90 5.09
N PHE A 442 -13.39 4.47 5.97
CA PHE A 442 -12.56 5.61 5.62
C PHE A 442 -11.62 5.29 4.45
N LEU A 443 -10.91 4.16 4.52
CA LEU A 443 -9.97 3.73 3.47
C LEU A 443 -10.70 3.49 2.14
N TYR A 444 -11.89 2.87 2.18
CA TYR A 444 -12.77 2.71 1.02
C TYR A 444 -13.17 4.05 0.40
N LEU A 445 -13.63 5.02 1.21
CA LEU A 445 -14.01 6.34 0.71
C LEU A 445 -12.81 7.06 0.08
N VAL A 446 -11.63 6.97 0.70
CA VAL A 446 -10.39 7.52 0.14
C VAL A 446 -10.07 6.86 -1.20
N TYR A 447 -10.16 5.53 -1.29
CA TYR A 447 -9.95 4.80 -2.54
C TYR A 447 -10.92 5.24 -3.64
N VAL A 448 -12.23 5.24 -3.36
CA VAL A 448 -13.27 5.65 -4.31
C VAL A 448 -13.06 7.10 -4.75
N LEU A 449 -12.73 8.01 -3.83
CA LEU A 449 -12.51 9.42 -4.19
C LEU A 449 -11.29 9.60 -5.09
N LEU A 450 -10.13 9.04 -4.71
CA LEU A 450 -8.87 9.28 -5.41
C LEU A 450 -8.72 8.50 -6.72
N ILE A 451 -9.30 7.30 -6.82
CA ILE A 451 -9.13 6.38 -7.94
C ILE A 451 -10.32 6.40 -8.89
N LEU A 452 -11.55 6.60 -8.38
CA LEU A 452 -12.77 6.55 -9.19
C LEU A 452 -13.34 7.95 -9.44
N ALA A 453 -13.64 8.71 -8.39
CA ALA A 453 -14.37 9.97 -8.51
C ALA A 453 -13.52 11.10 -9.13
N PHE A 454 -12.29 11.32 -8.67
CA PHE A 454 -11.47 12.44 -9.15
C PHE A 454 -11.02 12.34 -10.61
N PRO A 455 -10.64 11.16 -11.15
CA PRO A 455 -10.41 11.01 -12.59
C PRO A 455 -11.64 11.37 -13.44
N VAL A 456 -12.82 10.85 -13.06
CA VAL A 456 -14.08 11.12 -13.76
C VAL A 456 -14.46 12.60 -13.68
N LEU A 457 -14.31 13.22 -12.50
CA LEU A 457 -14.57 14.64 -12.31
C LEU A 457 -13.62 15.50 -13.14
N THR A 458 -12.34 15.12 -13.22
CA THR A 458 -11.33 15.79 -14.03
C THR A 458 -11.69 15.75 -15.51
N HIS A 459 -12.05 14.58 -16.05
CA HIS A 459 -12.50 14.46 -17.43
C HIS A 459 -13.77 15.25 -17.70
N THR A 460 -14.74 15.22 -16.77
CA THR A 460 -15.97 16.01 -16.89
C THR A 460 -15.66 17.51 -16.98
N MET A 461 -14.75 18.01 -16.14
CA MET A 461 -14.31 19.40 -16.20
C MET A 461 -13.56 19.73 -17.50
N GLN A 462 -12.75 18.81 -18.02
CA GLN A 462 -12.06 18.96 -19.31
C GLN A 462 -13.04 18.98 -20.50
N ILE A 463 -14.10 18.16 -20.47
CA ILE A 463 -15.18 18.18 -21.47
C ILE A 463 -15.90 19.53 -21.45
N VAL A 464 -16.32 19.98 -20.26
CA VAL A 464 -16.96 21.30 -20.08
C VAL A 464 -16.05 22.42 -20.59
N PHE A 465 -14.75 22.31 -20.32
CA PHE A 465 -13.76 23.28 -20.79
C PHE A 465 -13.71 23.40 -22.32
N ILE A 466 -13.66 22.26 -23.01
CA ILE A 466 -13.59 22.20 -24.47
C ILE A 466 -14.90 22.68 -25.11
N ILE A 467 -16.06 22.28 -24.56
CA ILE A 467 -17.38 22.66 -25.08
C ILE A 467 -17.65 24.15 -24.89
N ALA A 468 -17.33 24.72 -23.72
CA ALA A 468 -17.68 26.10 -23.36
C ALA A 468 -16.86 27.19 -24.09
N ARG A 469 -15.99 26.79 -25.04
CA ARG A 469 -15.23 27.68 -25.95
C ARG A 469 -14.59 28.89 -25.25
N SER A 470 -13.53 28.64 -24.48
CA SER A 470 -12.39 29.50 -24.07
C SER A 470 -12.55 30.96 -23.58
N GLN A 471 -13.67 31.66 -23.69
CA GLN A 471 -13.70 33.13 -23.46
C GLN A 471 -14.21 33.60 -22.09
N SER A 472 -14.81 32.73 -21.27
CA SER A 472 -15.37 33.16 -19.98
C SER A 472 -14.34 33.23 -18.84
N LYS A 473 -14.43 34.26 -17.99
CA LYS A 473 -13.67 34.37 -16.73
C LYS A 473 -13.94 33.17 -15.79
N THR A 474 -15.15 32.63 -15.82
CA THR A 474 -15.54 31.44 -15.04
C THR A 474 -14.74 30.21 -15.48
N LEU A 475 -14.42 30.12 -16.78
CA LEU A 475 -13.70 29.00 -17.36
C LEU A 475 -12.24 28.93 -16.87
N LYS A 476 -11.57 30.08 -16.73
CA LYS A 476 -10.22 30.15 -16.15
C LYS A 476 -10.17 29.62 -14.72
N LYS A 477 -11.21 29.92 -13.92
CA LYS A 477 -11.35 29.35 -12.57
C LYS A 477 -11.53 27.83 -12.65
N LEU A 478 -12.35 27.35 -13.58
CA LEU A 478 -12.61 25.93 -13.77
C LEU A 478 -11.35 25.15 -14.17
N ILE A 479 -10.48 25.68 -15.04
CA ILE A 479 -9.18 25.07 -15.37
C ILE A 479 -8.29 24.94 -14.13
N LYS A 480 -8.23 25.99 -13.29
CA LYS A 480 -7.45 25.95 -12.05
C LYS A 480 -7.98 24.85 -11.12
N TRP A 481 -9.30 24.72 -10.98
CA TRP A 481 -9.92 23.65 -10.21
C TRP A 481 -9.67 22.27 -10.80
N ALA A 482 -9.83 22.11 -12.12
CA ALA A 482 -9.57 20.85 -12.80
C ALA A 482 -8.12 20.41 -12.62
N SER A 483 -7.16 21.35 -12.71
CA SER A 483 -5.75 21.06 -12.45
C SER A 483 -5.50 20.68 -10.99
N ALA A 484 -6.18 21.32 -10.03
CA ALA A 484 -6.05 21.00 -8.61
C ALA A 484 -6.62 19.61 -8.29
N ILE A 485 -7.81 19.29 -8.82
CA ILE A 485 -8.47 17.98 -8.64
C ILE A 485 -7.64 16.87 -9.30
N SER A 486 -7.10 17.13 -10.49
CA SER A 486 -6.24 16.17 -11.18
C SER A 486 -4.91 15.91 -10.46
N CYS A 487 -4.48 16.80 -9.56
CA CYS A 487 -3.33 16.51 -8.67
C CYS A 487 -3.69 15.51 -7.56
N PHE A 488 -4.98 15.33 -7.25
CA PHE A 488 -5.47 14.32 -6.31
C PHE A 488 -5.84 13.00 -6.99
N ALA A 489 -6.16 13.02 -8.29
CA ALA A 489 -6.33 11.79 -9.06
C ALA A 489 -5.01 10.99 -9.00
N SER A 490 -5.06 9.81 -8.38
CA SER A 490 -3.86 9.07 -7.97
C SER A 490 -3.73 7.70 -8.65
N VAL A 491 -4.23 7.58 -9.88
CA VAL A 491 -4.23 6.30 -10.62
C VAL A 491 -2.80 5.81 -10.86
N GLU A 492 -1.88 6.69 -11.27
CA GLU A 492 -0.46 6.36 -11.43
C GLU A 492 0.22 5.97 -10.11
N VAL A 493 -0.24 6.54 -9.00
CA VAL A 493 0.29 6.23 -7.66
C VAL A 493 -0.17 4.85 -7.24
N LEU A 494 -1.44 4.50 -7.51
CA LEU A 494 -1.97 3.15 -7.37
C LEU A 494 -1.18 2.15 -8.22
N LEU A 495 -0.91 2.46 -9.50
CA LEU A 495 -0.13 1.57 -10.37
C LEU A 495 1.26 1.28 -9.80
N ILE A 496 1.95 2.29 -9.27
CA ILE A 496 3.26 2.11 -8.65
C ILE A 496 3.16 1.29 -7.36
N GLY A 497 2.16 1.58 -6.52
CA GLY A 497 1.94 0.84 -5.27
C GLY A 497 1.61 -0.63 -5.52
N THR A 498 0.69 -0.90 -6.44
CA THR A 498 0.34 -2.25 -6.88
C THR A 498 1.54 -2.97 -7.48
N PHE A 499 2.29 -2.34 -8.39
CA PHE A 499 3.49 -2.94 -8.97
C PHE A 499 4.51 -3.33 -7.89
N ALA A 500 4.73 -2.45 -6.91
CA ALA A 500 5.64 -2.71 -5.81
C ALA A 500 5.20 -3.94 -5.00
N VAL A 501 3.91 -4.03 -4.66
CA VAL A 501 3.33 -5.17 -3.92
C VAL A 501 3.43 -6.45 -4.74
N GLU A 502 2.93 -6.44 -5.98
CA GLU A 502 2.86 -7.61 -6.86
C GLU A 502 4.23 -8.16 -7.23
N SER A 503 5.24 -7.31 -7.40
CA SER A 503 6.60 -7.77 -7.78
C SER A 503 7.20 -8.80 -6.81
N LYS A 504 6.71 -8.82 -5.56
CA LYS A 504 7.26 -9.58 -4.46
C LYS A 504 6.18 -10.10 -3.49
N PHE A 505 4.94 -10.19 -3.96
CA PHE A 505 3.80 -10.57 -3.11
C PHE A 505 3.96 -11.99 -2.56
N GLU A 506 4.35 -12.94 -3.41
CA GLU A 506 4.60 -14.34 -3.01
C GLU A 506 5.68 -14.45 -1.92
N GLU A 507 6.82 -13.79 -2.11
CA GLU A 507 7.92 -13.75 -1.14
C GLU A 507 7.48 -13.12 0.19
N PHE A 508 6.68 -12.06 0.13
CA PHE A 508 6.14 -11.40 1.31
C PHE A 508 5.17 -12.30 2.09
N ILE A 509 4.25 -12.99 1.40
CA ILE A 509 3.31 -13.90 2.06
C ILE A 509 4.04 -15.11 2.65
N LYS A 510 5.00 -15.69 1.92
CA LYS A 510 5.85 -16.78 2.46
C LYS A 510 6.60 -16.34 3.70
N SER A 511 7.15 -15.13 3.71
CA SER A 511 7.82 -14.56 4.89
C SER A 511 6.88 -14.37 6.08
N ILE A 512 5.59 -14.10 5.85
CA ILE A 512 4.58 -14.01 6.93
C ILE A 512 4.19 -15.40 7.42
N ALA A 513 4.08 -16.38 6.53
CA ALA A 513 3.75 -17.77 6.87
C ALA A 513 4.88 -18.46 7.66
N GLY A 514 6.12 -17.99 7.49
CA GLY A 514 7.33 -18.59 8.06
C GLY A 514 7.87 -19.71 7.17
N ASP A 515 9.18 -19.95 7.26
CA ASP A 515 9.90 -20.88 6.37
C ASP A 515 9.31 -22.31 6.41
N GLU A 516 8.78 -22.74 7.56
CA GLU A 516 8.20 -24.07 7.75
C GLU A 516 6.85 -24.26 7.05
N ASN A 517 6.09 -23.18 6.82
CA ASN A 517 4.76 -23.24 6.21
C ASN A 517 4.74 -22.66 4.78
N ALA A 518 5.89 -22.21 4.27
CA ALA A 518 5.97 -21.56 2.95
C ALA A 518 5.51 -22.47 1.80
N ASP A 519 5.73 -23.78 1.93
CA ASP A 519 5.31 -24.78 0.93
C ASP A 519 3.80 -25.10 0.97
N LEU A 520 3.14 -24.81 2.10
CA LEU A 520 1.69 -24.98 2.25
C LEU A 520 0.89 -23.84 1.58
N VAL A 521 1.55 -22.73 1.28
CA VAL A 521 0.93 -21.51 0.77
C VAL A 521 1.39 -21.26 -0.68
N ASP A 522 0.83 -22.02 -1.63
CA ASP A 522 1.03 -21.78 -3.06
C ASP A 522 0.01 -20.71 -3.53
N ILE A 523 0.41 -19.45 -3.36
CA ILE A 523 -0.32 -18.28 -3.87
C ILE A 523 0.49 -17.66 -4.99
N LYS A 524 -0.11 -17.59 -6.17
CA LYS A 524 0.41 -16.83 -7.30
C LYS A 524 -0.44 -15.59 -7.49
N SER A 525 0.18 -14.43 -7.60
CA SER A 525 -0.50 -13.20 -7.96
C SER A 525 0.06 -12.65 -9.26
N GLY A 526 -0.73 -11.83 -9.94
CA GLY A 526 -0.33 -11.26 -11.21
C GLY A 526 -1.11 -10.02 -11.60
N LEU A 527 -0.50 -9.26 -12.51
CA LEU A 527 -1.08 -8.03 -13.06
C LEU A 527 -1.99 -8.38 -14.24
N GLY A 528 -3.23 -7.90 -14.19
CA GLY A 528 -4.21 -8.09 -15.24
C GLY A 528 -4.06 -7.07 -16.39
N SER A 529 -4.83 -7.26 -17.46
CA SER A 529 -4.80 -6.38 -18.64
C SER A 529 -5.15 -4.91 -18.33
N GLY A 530 -6.03 -4.67 -17.36
CA GLY A 530 -6.41 -3.34 -16.90
C GLY A 530 -5.23 -2.54 -16.35
N PHE A 531 -4.31 -3.19 -15.64
CA PHE A 531 -3.09 -2.56 -15.15
C PHE A 531 -2.27 -1.95 -16.29
N TYR A 532 -2.02 -2.73 -17.35
CA TYR A 532 -1.23 -2.31 -18.50
C TYR A 532 -1.95 -1.24 -19.35
N ILE A 533 -3.28 -1.26 -19.43
CA ILE A 533 -4.08 -0.25 -20.12
C ILE A 533 -4.08 1.10 -19.38
N LEU A 534 -3.99 1.08 -18.05
CA LEU A 534 -3.93 2.30 -17.24
C LEU A 534 -2.57 3.02 -17.30
N ILE A 535 -1.49 2.33 -17.66
CA ILE A 535 -0.17 2.96 -17.88
C ILE A 535 -0.24 4.05 -18.96
N PRO A 536 -0.65 3.77 -20.22
CA PRO A 536 -0.76 4.81 -21.24
C PRO A 536 -1.82 5.85 -20.88
N TYR A 537 -2.89 5.49 -20.16
CA TYR A 537 -3.84 6.47 -19.62
C TYR A 537 -3.13 7.54 -18.78
N CYS A 538 -2.26 7.14 -17.84
CA CYS A 538 -1.52 8.06 -16.98
C CYS A 538 -0.61 9.01 -17.77
N PHE A 539 0.06 8.51 -18.82
CA PHE A 539 0.91 9.33 -19.69
C PHE A 539 0.08 10.31 -20.55
N VAL A 540 -0.94 9.82 -21.24
CA VAL A 540 -1.78 10.65 -22.12
C VAL A 540 -2.58 11.66 -21.29
N GLY A 541 -3.07 11.26 -20.11
CA GLY A 541 -3.76 12.13 -19.16
C GLY A 541 -2.87 13.26 -18.63
N SER A 542 -1.63 12.94 -18.24
CA SER A 542 -0.65 13.93 -17.81
C SER A 542 -0.30 14.91 -18.93
N PHE A 543 -0.12 14.43 -20.16
CA PHE A 543 0.14 15.30 -21.31
C PHE A 543 -1.07 16.16 -21.65
N LEU A 544 -2.28 15.62 -21.60
CA LEU A 544 -3.52 16.37 -21.81
C LEU A 544 -3.64 17.49 -20.78
N GLN A 545 -3.37 17.21 -19.50
CA GLN A 545 -3.39 18.23 -18.46
C GLN A 545 -2.36 19.33 -18.72
N MET A 546 -1.14 18.98 -19.14
CA MET A 546 -0.11 19.94 -19.54
C MET A 546 -0.52 20.77 -20.76
N SER A 547 -1.19 20.15 -21.73
CA SER A 547 -1.67 20.77 -22.98
C SER A 547 -2.78 21.81 -22.75
N LEU A 548 -3.57 21.62 -21.69
CA LEU A 548 -4.65 22.52 -21.31
C LEU A 548 -4.17 23.70 -20.46
N LEU A 549 -2.90 23.73 -20.05
CA LEU A 549 -2.32 24.89 -19.38
C LEU A 549 -2.16 26.05 -20.36
N VAL A 550 -2.74 27.20 -20.00
CA VAL A 550 -2.67 28.44 -20.79
C VAL A 550 -1.24 28.97 -20.75
N ARG A 551 -0.59 29.05 -21.92
CA ARG A 551 0.71 29.71 -22.05
C ARG A 551 0.48 31.22 -22.05
N ARG A 552 1.13 31.93 -21.13
CA ARG A 552 1.27 33.38 -21.21
C ARG A 552 2.47 33.68 -22.08
N ASP A 553 2.21 34.12 -23.31
CA ASP A 553 3.27 34.71 -24.12
C ASP A 553 3.59 36.06 -23.49
N VAL A 554 4.80 36.17 -22.94
CA VAL A 554 5.35 37.48 -22.60
C VAL A 554 5.60 38.14 -23.94
N THR A 555 4.65 38.98 -24.39
CA THR A 555 4.89 39.86 -25.52
C THR A 555 6.15 40.63 -25.15
N ALA A 556 7.25 40.36 -25.85
CA ALA A 556 8.42 41.21 -25.81
C ALA A 556 7.88 42.63 -26.01
N GLY A 557 8.09 43.48 -25.00
CA GLY A 557 7.69 44.88 -25.12
C GLY A 557 8.25 45.42 -26.44
N PRO A 558 7.59 46.41 -27.06
CA PRO A 558 8.13 47.03 -28.27
C PRO A 558 9.60 47.30 -27.99
N ALA A 559 10.49 46.73 -28.80
CA ALA A 559 11.91 46.97 -28.70
C ALA A 559 12.03 48.50 -28.65
N VAL A 560 12.42 49.03 -27.50
CA VAL A 560 12.72 50.44 -27.37
C VAL A 560 13.90 50.60 -28.30
N ASP A 561 13.65 51.17 -29.48
CA ASP A 561 14.68 51.47 -30.47
C ASP A 561 15.77 52.26 -29.74
N SER A 562 16.89 51.58 -29.49
CA SER A 562 18.10 52.19 -28.93
C SER A 562 18.81 52.98 -30.03
N SER A 563 18.09 53.85 -30.74
CA SER A 563 18.60 54.73 -31.78
C SER A 563 18.84 56.15 -31.23
N SER A 564 19.54 56.23 -30.10
CA SER A 564 20.15 57.47 -29.60
C SER A 564 21.45 57.14 -28.88
N GLU A 565 22.41 56.63 -29.65
CA GLU A 565 23.82 56.50 -29.29
C GLU A 565 24.63 57.25 -30.36
N GLU A 566 24.38 58.56 -30.45
CA GLU A 566 25.29 59.57 -31.01
C GLU A 566 25.40 60.66 -29.94
N ASP A 567 26.61 61.19 -29.75
CA ASP A 567 27.04 62.22 -28.79
C ASP A 567 27.51 61.74 -27.40
N LEU A 568 28.63 61.00 -27.37
CA LEU A 568 29.61 61.05 -26.26
C LEU A 568 31.01 60.62 -26.76
N GLU A 569 31.50 61.29 -27.80
CA GLU A 569 32.95 61.46 -28.04
C GLU A 569 33.41 62.67 -27.22
N ASP A 570 34.07 62.43 -26.08
CA ASP A 570 35.29 63.11 -25.64
C ASP A 570 35.60 62.77 -24.19
N VAL A 571 36.89 62.69 -23.87
CA VAL A 571 37.52 62.43 -22.56
C VAL A 571 37.77 60.94 -22.23
N ASN A 572 38.81 60.36 -22.83
CA ASN A 572 40.08 60.10 -22.13
C ASN A 572 41.10 59.39 -23.04
N ASN A 573 42.03 60.18 -23.56
CA ASN A 573 43.40 59.73 -23.76
C ASN A 573 44.11 59.84 -22.41
N ASP A 574 44.57 58.73 -21.85
CA ASP A 574 45.96 58.59 -21.37
C ASP A 574 46.13 57.27 -20.59
N ILE A 575 47.07 56.46 -21.11
CA ILE A 575 48.11 55.68 -20.40
C ILE A 575 48.36 54.39 -21.19
N ALA A 576 49.37 54.50 -22.07
CA ALA A 576 50.08 53.38 -22.64
C ALA A 576 50.95 52.70 -21.58
N GLY A 577 50.96 51.36 -21.53
CA GLY A 577 51.92 50.64 -20.70
C GLY A 577 51.78 49.12 -20.65
N LYS A 578 52.47 48.45 -21.58
CA LYS A 578 53.14 47.12 -21.43
C LYS A 578 52.30 45.85 -21.23
N GLY A 579 52.09 45.14 -22.35
CA GLY A 579 52.60 43.79 -22.65
C GLY A 579 52.44 42.62 -21.67
N SER A 580 51.73 41.57 -22.11
CA SER A 580 52.15 40.14 -22.17
C SER A 580 50.92 39.26 -22.53
N PRO A 581 51.04 38.13 -23.26
CA PRO A 581 49.91 37.48 -23.92
C PRO A 581 49.23 36.45 -23.02
N THR A 582 47.91 36.34 -23.15
CA THR A 582 47.13 35.26 -22.53
C THR A 582 46.40 34.48 -23.62
N GLU A 583 46.49 33.16 -23.48
CA GLU A 583 45.91 32.12 -24.32
C GLU A 583 44.43 32.36 -24.65
N VAL A 584 44.12 32.24 -25.94
CA VAL A 584 42.76 32.16 -26.47
C VAL A 584 42.42 30.67 -26.59
N LEU A 585 41.59 30.17 -25.67
CA LEU A 585 40.96 28.86 -25.79
C LEU A 585 39.68 29.00 -26.62
N ASN A 586 39.81 28.86 -27.94
CA ASN A 586 38.68 28.71 -28.84
C ASN A 586 38.20 27.25 -28.77
N ILE A 587 36.95 27.05 -28.33
CA ILE A 587 36.23 25.79 -28.54
C ILE A 587 35.40 25.96 -29.82
N GLU A 588 35.97 25.50 -30.93
CA GLU A 588 35.23 25.17 -32.15
C GLU A 588 34.32 23.97 -31.86
N VAL A 589 33.00 24.17 -31.98
CA VAL A 589 32.06 23.06 -32.13
C VAL A 589 31.96 22.77 -33.62
N GLY A 590 32.78 21.81 -34.05
CA GLY A 590 32.72 21.23 -35.39
C GLY A 590 31.40 20.47 -35.58
N SER A 591 30.70 20.84 -36.64
CA SER A 591 29.62 20.07 -37.25
C SER A 591 30.25 19.11 -38.24
N ASP A 592 30.16 17.80 -37.99
CA ASP A 592 30.37 16.77 -39.01
C ASP A 592 29.30 15.69 -38.86
N ASP A 593 28.54 15.52 -39.95
CA ASP A 593 27.76 14.35 -40.29
C ASP A 593 28.66 13.11 -40.37
N VAL A 594 28.23 11.95 -39.85
CA VAL A 594 28.47 10.59 -40.42
C VAL A 594 27.57 9.56 -39.70
N GLU A 595 26.59 9.08 -40.46
CA GLU A 595 26.28 7.66 -40.71
C GLU A 595 25.71 6.73 -39.61
N THR A 596 24.41 6.49 -39.78
CA THR A 596 23.64 5.23 -39.71
C THR A 596 24.30 3.89 -39.31
N LYS A 597 23.47 3.13 -38.57
CA LYS A 597 23.46 1.67 -38.25
C LYS A 597 24.20 1.26 -36.97
N ASN A 598 23.42 0.89 -35.95
CA ASN A 598 23.36 -0.50 -35.52
C ASN A 598 22.10 -0.78 -34.70
N VAL A 599 21.37 -1.80 -35.17
CA VAL A 599 20.28 -2.49 -34.51
C VAL A 599 20.88 -3.33 -33.39
N VAL A 600 20.44 -3.13 -32.14
CA VAL A 600 20.76 -4.06 -31.05
C VAL A 600 19.55 -4.99 -30.88
N GLU A 601 19.75 -6.18 -31.43
CA GLU A 601 18.96 -7.39 -31.25
C GLU A 601 19.17 -7.90 -29.81
N MET A 602 18.15 -7.79 -28.97
CA MET A 602 18.18 -8.36 -27.62
C MET A 602 17.72 -9.82 -27.71
N ARG A 603 18.70 -10.72 -27.80
CA ARG A 603 18.51 -12.17 -27.80
C ARG A 603 18.37 -12.65 -26.35
N ILE A 604 17.21 -13.21 -26.05
CA ILE A 604 16.95 -14.00 -24.83
C ILE A 604 17.64 -15.36 -25.01
N GLN A 605 18.45 -15.78 -24.06
CA GLN A 605 18.83 -17.18 -23.86
C GLN A 605 18.81 -17.54 -22.38
N GLU A 606 18.04 -18.61 -22.12
CA GLU A 606 17.97 -19.54 -20.98
C GLU A 606 17.85 -19.00 -19.55
#